data_AF-A0A022J9T4-F1
#
_entry.id   AF-A0A022J9T4-F1
#
_cell.length_a   1.000
_cell.length_b   1.000
_cell.length_c   1.000
_cell.angle_alpha   90.00
_cell.angle_beta   90.00
_cell.angle_gamma   90.00
#
_symmetry.space_group_name_H-M   'P 1'
#
loop_
_entity.id
_entity.type
_entity.pdbx_description
1 polymer ?
#
loop_
_entity_poly.entity_id
_entity_poly.type
_entity_poly.pdbx_seq_one_letter_code
_entity_poly.pdbx_strand_id
1 'polypeptide(L)' 'MNSVIRHSTKKRKIFSSDDSVKKVIYLATSNAAKKWTMPIQNWRLAMNWFTIQFDDRLKDHL' A
#
# COMPACT_ATOMS: atom_id res chain seq x y z
N MET A 1 -5.88 -3.79 -3.91
CA MET A 1 -6.33 -2.75 -2.94
C MET A 1 -7.77 -2.29 -3.20
N ASN A 2 -8.07 -1.78 -4.40
CA ASN A 2 -9.42 -1.28 -4.75
C ASN A 2 -10.54 -2.30 -4.52
N SER A 3 -10.30 -3.59 -4.82
CA SER A 3 -11.24 -4.68 -4.54
C SER A 3 -11.52 -4.85 -3.04
N VAL A 4 -10.49 -4.75 -2.18
CA VAL A 4 -10.62 -4.86 -0.73
C VAL A 4 -11.43 -3.71 -0.15
N ILE A 5 -11.19 -2.48 -0.63
CA ILE A 5 -11.94 -1.29 -0.20
C ILE A 5 -13.41 -1.41 -0.64
N ARG A 6 -13.68 -1.80 -1.89
CA ARG A 6 -15.06 -2.02 -2.36
C ARG A 6 -15.75 -3.14 -1.58
N HIS A 7 -15.03 -4.19 -1.21
CA HIS A 7 -15.59 -5.28 -0.42
C HIS A 7 -15.96 -4.84 1.00
N SER A 8 -15.09 -4.07 1.67
CA SER A 8 -15.34 -3.60 3.04
C SER A 8 -16.48 -2.57 3.12
N THR A 9 -16.69 -1.77 2.08
CA THR A 9 -17.77 -0.77 2.01
C THR A 9 -19.06 -1.30 1.38
N LYS A 10 -19.06 -2.47 0.73
CA LYS A 10 -20.24 -3.04 0.05
C LYS A 10 -21.47 -3.15 0.95
N LYS A 11 -21.27 -3.47 2.24
CA LYS A 11 -22.34 -3.64 3.23
C LYS A 11 -22.85 -2.33 3.85
N ARG A 12 -22.05 -1.25 3.82
CA ARG A 12 -22.41 0.05 4.39
C ARG A 12 -22.15 1.14 3.36
N LYS A 13 -23.22 1.56 2.68
CA LYS A 13 -23.18 2.62 1.65
C LYS A 13 -23.34 4.03 2.22
N ILE A 14 -23.93 4.15 3.41
CA ILE A 14 -24.15 5.42 4.11
C ILE A 14 -23.35 5.38 5.41
N PHE A 15 -22.68 6.49 5.72
CA PHE A 15 -21.85 6.65 6.89
C PHE A 15 -22.32 7.87 7.68
N SER A 16 -22.19 7.82 9.00
CA SER A 16 -22.67 8.89 9.91
C SER A 16 -21.75 10.10 9.97
N SER A 17 -20.49 9.95 9.58
CA SER A 17 -19.47 11.01 9.53
C SER A 17 -18.30 10.58 8.65
N ASP A 18 -17.58 11.53 8.06
CA ASP A 18 -16.39 11.28 7.25
C ASP A 18 -15.30 10.51 8.00
N ASP A 19 -15.15 10.73 9.30
CA ASP A 19 -14.16 10.02 10.10
C ASP A 19 -14.49 8.53 10.25
N SER A 20 -15.78 8.19 10.23
CA SER A 20 -16.21 6.79 10.23
C SER A 20 -15.85 6.08 8.92
N VAL A 21 -15.90 6.78 7.78
CA VAL A 21 -15.47 6.28 6.48
C VAL A 21 -13.96 6.05 6.48
N LYS A 22 -13.18 7.06 6.91
CA LYS A 22 -11.71 6.99 7.00
C LYS A 22 -11.27 5.81 7.86
N LYS A 23 -11.93 5.59 9.00
CA LYS A 23 -11.63 4.47 9.91
C LYS A 23 -11.83 3.12 9.22
N VAL A 24 -12.89 2.95 8.44
CA VAL A 24 -13.13 1.70 7.69
C VAL A 24 -12.07 1.46 6.62
N ILE A 25 -11.68 2.52 5.88
CA ILE A 25 -10.62 2.42 4.86
C ILE A 25 -9.28 2.09 5.53
N TYR A 26 -8.95 2.75 6.64
CA TYR A 26 -7.75 2.48 7.42
C TYR A 26 -7.68 1.03 7.88
N LEU A 27 -8.75 0.51 8.50
CA LEU A 27 -8.80 -0.87 8.98
C LEU A 27 -8.72 -1.88 7.82
N ALA A 28 -9.42 -1.62 6.71
CA ALA A 28 -9.35 -2.48 5.53
C ALA A 28 -7.94 -2.54 4.94
N THR A 29 -7.27 -1.38 4.86
CA THR A 29 -5.89 -1.26 4.36
C THR A 29 -4.90 -1.94 5.29
N SER A 30 -4.99 -1.69 6.60
CA SER A 30 -4.13 -2.30 7.61
C SER A 30 -4.25 -3.83 7.59
N ASN A 31 -5.46 -4.36 7.49
CA ASN A 31 -5.69 -5.80 7.40
C ASN A 31 -5.22 -6.41 6.08
N ALA A 32 -5.30 -5.67 4.97
CA ALA A 32 -4.74 -6.11 3.70
C ALA A 32 -3.20 -6.13 3.75
N ALA A 33 -2.58 -5.08 4.29
CA ALA A 33 -1.14 -4.96 4.41
C ALA A 33 -0.53 -6.11 5.23
N LYS A 34 -1.20 -6.55 6.31
CA LYS A 34 -0.77 -7.74 7.09
C LYS A 34 -0.65 -9.02 6.26
N LYS A 35 -1.38 -9.13 5.14
CA LYS A 35 -1.34 -10.30 4.25
C LYS A 35 -0.30 -10.15 3.13
N TRP A 36 0.28 -8.97 2.95
CA TRP A 36 1.33 -8.72 1.95
C TRP A 36 2.70 -9.07 2.52
N THR A 37 2.90 -10.36 2.76
CA THR A 37 4.15 -10.91 3.31
C THR A 37 5.12 -11.40 2.23
N MET A 38 4.66 -11.47 0.97
CA MET A 38 5.50 -11.95 -0.12
C MET A 38 6.61 -10.93 -0.42
N PRO A 39 7.89 -11.35 -0.42
CA PRO A 39 8.98 -10.46 -0.79
C PRO A 39 8.87 -10.06 -2.26
N ILE A 40 9.36 -8.85 -2.59
CA ILE A 40 9.40 -8.37 -3.97
C ILE A 40 10.37 -9.24 -4.77
N GLN A 41 9.85 -9.89 -5.81
CA GLN A 41 10.65 -10.75 -6.68
C GLN A 41 11.69 -9.92 -7.44
N ASN A 42 12.91 -10.45 -7.56
CA ASN A 42 14.04 -9.81 -8.26
C ASN A 42 14.41 -8.41 -7.73
N TRP A 43 14.15 -8.13 -6.45
CA TRP A 43 14.42 -6.83 -5.84
C TRP A 43 15.88 -6.36 -6.00
N ARG A 44 16.85 -7.28 -5.90
CA ARG A 44 18.28 -6.96 -6.10
C ARG A 44 18.58 -6.43 -7.50
N LEU A 45 18.00 -7.05 -8.52
CA LEU A 45 18.19 -6.60 -9.90
C LEU A 45 17.53 -5.24 -10.10
N ALA A 46 16.30 -5.07 -9.62
CA ALA A 46 15.59 -3.79 -9.67
C ALA A 46 16.37 -2.68 -8.95
N MET A 47 16.99 -2.98 -7.81
CA MET A 47 17.82 -2.05 -7.08
C MET A 47 19.02 -1.59 -7.92
N ASN A 48 19.74 -2.49 -8.59
CA ASN A 48 20.84 -2.11 -9.48
C ASN A 48 20.38 -1.15 -10.59
N TRP A 49 19.21 -1.38 -11.17
CA TRP A 49 18.61 -0.46 -12.15
C TRP A 49 18.31 0.91 -11.54
N PHE A 50 17.74 0.95 -10.33
CA PHE A 50 17.48 2.21 -9.64
C PHE A 50 18.75 2.96 -9.27
N THR A 51 19.80 2.27 -8.84
CA THR A 51 21.11 2.87 -8.57
C THR A 51 21.69 3.53 -9.81
N ILE A 52 21.58 2.90 -10.99
CA ILE A 52 22.08 3.52 -12.24
C ILE A 52 21.20 4.71 -12.66
N GLN A 53 19.87 4.55 -12.61
CA GLN A 53 18.93 5.54 -13.13
C GLN A 53 18.76 6.77 -12.23
N PHE A 54 18.92 6.59 -10.92
CA PHE A 54 18.68 7.60 -9.88
C PHE A 54 19.86 7.74 -8.92
N ASP A 55 21.08 7.55 -9.42
CA ASP A 55 22.34 7.57 -8.66
C ASP A 55 22.41 8.76 -7.69
N ASP A 56 22.13 9.97 -8.19
CA ASP A 56 22.19 11.21 -7.40
C ASP A 56 21.16 11.31 -6.26
N ARG A 57 20.06 10.54 -6.30
CA ARG A 57 19.04 10.54 -5.23
C ARG A 57 19.26 9.43 -4.21
N LEU A 58 19.96 8.37 -4.60
CA LEU A 58 20.17 7.20 -3.75
C LEU A 58 21.49 7.26 -2.97
N LYS A 59 22.47 8.07 -3.40
CA LYS A 59 23.73 8.30 -2.67
C LYS A 59 23.55 8.78 -1.24
N ASP A 60 22.51 9.56 -0.96
CA ASP A 60 22.24 10.11 0.39
C ASP A 60 21.50 9.11 1.31
N HIS A 61 21.05 7.97 0.79
CA HIS A 61 20.17 7.03 1.48
C HIS A 61 20.67 5.57 1.48
N LEU A 62 21.83 5.31 0.87
CA LEU A 62 22.56 4.04 0.91
C LEU A 62 23.61 4.06 2.03
#